data_AF-A0A6V7W777-F1
#
_entry.id   AF-A0A6V7W777-F1
#
_cell.length_a   1.000
_cell.length_b   1.000
_cell.length_c   1.000
_cell.angle_alpha   90.00
_cell.angle_beta   90.00
_cell.angle_gamma   90.00
#
_symmetry.space_group_name_H-M   'P 1'
#
loop_
_entity.id
_entity.type
_entity.pdbx_description
1 polymer ?
#
loop_
_entity_poly.entity_id
_entity_poly.type
_entity_poly.pdbx_seq_one_letter_code
_entity_poly.pdbx_strand_id
1 'polypeptide(L)'
;MRNLLRSLSLIVFVNIGGYFIVLTLAVLWPLLGLSEIDIWFIRTYFGIILNISAASNGPILFLNSSDFNNAYAKEFGRIKDTFKKINSQS
;
A
#
# COMPACT_ATOMS: atom_id res chain seq x y z
N MET A 1 17.89 -14.86 -0.62
CA MET A 1 18.14 -13.61 0.16
C MET A 1 18.17 -12.31 -0.65
N ARG A 2 18.97 -12.17 -1.73
CA ARG A 2 19.19 -10.86 -2.40
C ARG A 2 17.91 -10.17 -2.88
N ASN A 3 16.97 -10.92 -3.47
CA ASN A 3 15.71 -10.35 -3.98
C ASN A 3 14.75 -9.94 -2.85
N LEU A 4 14.77 -10.67 -1.73
CA LEU A 4 14.02 -10.33 -0.52
C LEU A 4 14.52 -9.02 0.10
N LEU A 5 15.84 -8.87 0.27
CA LEU A 5 16.43 -7.64 0.81
C LEU A 5 16.13 -6.42 -0.08
N ARG A 6 16.16 -6.59 -1.40
CA ARG A 6 15.74 -5.56 -2.36
C ARG A 6 14.27 -5.19 -2.19
N SER A 7 13.40 -6.18 -2.01
CA SER A 7 11.96 -5.96 -1.78
C SER A 7 11.72 -5.18 -0.48
N LEU A 8 12.39 -5.57 0.61
CA LEU A 8 12.30 -4.87 1.90
C LEU A 8 12.79 -3.43 1.80
N SER A 9 13.93 -3.21 1.13
CA SER A 9 14.45 -1.87 0.89
C SER A 9 13.46 -1.01 0.08
N LEU A 10 12.82 -1.59 -0.94
CA LEU A 10 11.81 -0.91 -1.74
C LEU A 10 10.57 -0.54 -0.91
N ILE A 11 10.10 -1.45 -0.05
CA ILE A 11 8.97 -1.19 0.87
C ILE A 11 9.29 -0.04 1.81
N VAL A 12 10.48 -0.06 2.42
CA VAL A 12 10.92 1.02 3.31
C VAL A 12 10.98 2.34 2.55
N PHE A 13 11.54 2.34 1.34
CA PHE A 13 11.62 3.54 0.51
C PHE A 13 10.24 4.09 0.13
N VAL A 14 9.31 3.24 -0.31
CA VAL A 14 7.94 3.65 -0.65
C VAL A 14 7.23 4.21 0.56
N ASN A 15 7.31 3.55 1.72
CA ASN A 15 6.70 4.04 2.96
C ASN A 15 7.28 5.39 3.39
N ILE A 16 8.60 5.53 3.43
CA ILE A 16 9.24 6.80 3.76
C ILE A 16 8.78 7.89 2.79
N GLY A 17 8.75 7.61 1.47
CA GLY A 17 8.27 8.56 0.48
C GLY A 17 6.80 8.98 0.69
N GLY A 18 5.91 8.03 0.97
CA GLY A 18 4.50 8.30 1.26
C GLY A 18 4.30 9.21 2.48
N TYR A 19 5.00 8.91 3.58
CA TYR A 19 4.95 9.76 4.78
C TYR A 19 5.62 11.12 4.56
N PHE A 20 6.73 11.17 3.83
CA PHE A 20 7.45 12.40 3.54
C PHE A 20 6.55 13.41 2.81
N ILE A 21 5.81 12.97 1.79
CA ILE A 21 4.88 13.81 1.03
C ILE A 21 3.83 14.44 1.97
N VAL A 22 3.22 13.65 2.85
CA VAL A 22 2.21 14.14 3.80
C VAL A 22 2.82 15.15 4.78
N LEU A 23 4.04 14.89 5.25
CA LEU A 23 4.75 15.76 6.18
C LEU A 23 5.14 17.10 5.53
N THR A 24 5.60 17.09 4.28
CA THR A 24 5.90 18.31 3.52
C THR A 24 4.67 19.19 3.42
N LEU A 25 3.50 18.62 3.14
CA LEU A 25 2.25 19.38 3.09
C LEU A 25 1.84 19.95 4.44
N ALA A 26 1.99 19.18 5.52
CA ALA A 26 1.69 19.69 6.86
C ALA A 26 2.55 20.91 7.23
N VAL A 27 3.81 20.94 6.77
CA VAL A 27 4.73 22.07 7.01
C VAL A 27 4.42 23.26 6.09
N LEU A 28 4.08 23.03 4.82
CA LEU A 28 3.78 24.09 3.87
C LEU A 28 2.38 24.68 4.07
N TRP A 29 1.46 23.93 4.67
CA TRP A 29 0.07 24.29 4.87
C TRP A 29 -0.16 25.72 5.39
N PRO A 30 0.50 26.20 6.47
CA PRO A 30 0.28 27.54 7.01
C PRO A 30 0.70 28.66 6.05
N LEU A 31 1.50 28.36 5.02
CA LEU A 31 2.05 29.34 4.08
C LEU A 31 1.20 29.50 2.82
N LEU A 32 0.22 28.62 2.58
CA LEU A 32 -0.49 28.55 1.30
C LEU A 32 -1.79 29.37 1.27
N GLY A 33 -2.26 29.90 2.41
CA GLY A 33 -3.45 30.76 2.46
C GLY A 33 -4.72 30.11 1.89
N LEU A 34 -4.80 28.78 1.96
CA LEU A 34 -5.86 27.98 1.34
C LEU A 34 -7.13 27.97 2.19
N SER A 35 -8.29 27.79 1.55
CA SER A 35 -9.58 27.68 2.25
C SER A 35 -9.75 26.30 2.91
N GLU A 36 -10.67 26.19 3.87
CA GLU A 36 -11.02 24.92 4.56
C GLU A 36 -11.42 23.79 3.58
N ILE A 37 -12.06 24.14 2.47
CA ILE A 37 -12.48 23.19 1.44
C ILE A 37 -11.26 22.66 0.66
N ASP A 38 -10.33 23.54 0.32
CA ASP A 38 -9.11 23.16 -0.40
C ASP A 38 -8.25 22.21 0.45
N ILE A 39 -8.15 22.46 1.76
CA ILE A 39 -7.43 21.57 2.70
C ILE A 39 -8.03 20.18 2.66
N TRP A 40 -9.35 20.10 2.73
CA TRP A 40 -10.04 18.85 2.83
C TRP A 40 -9.83 18.01 1.56
N PHE A 41 -9.90 18.67 0.39
CA PHE A 41 -9.67 18.02 -0.89
C PHE A 41 -8.22 17.52 -1.03
N ILE A 42 -7.26 18.40 -0.70
CA ILE A 42 -5.82 18.07 -0.70
C ILE A 42 -5.54 16.91 0.26
N ARG A 43 -6.01 16.98 1.51
CA ARG A 43 -5.84 15.92 2.51
C ARG A 43 -6.41 14.59 2.05
N THR A 44 -7.57 14.60 1.40
CA THR A 44 -8.17 13.38 0.86
C THR A 44 -7.27 12.75 -0.20
N TYR A 45 -6.77 13.56 -1.14
CA TYR A 45 -5.85 13.09 -2.18
C TYR A 45 -4.55 12.50 -1.61
N PHE A 46 -3.92 13.21 -0.68
CA PHE A 46 -2.69 12.73 -0.04
C PHE A 46 -2.91 11.55 0.90
N GLY A 47 -4.08 11.48 1.54
CA GLY A 47 -4.50 10.32 2.31
C GLY A 47 -4.61 9.07 1.45
N ILE A 48 -5.12 9.18 0.21
CA ILE A 48 -5.14 8.07 -0.75
C ILE A 48 -3.72 7.61 -1.08
N ILE A 49 -2.81 8.55 -1.38
CA ILE A 49 -1.40 8.23 -1.68
C ILE A 49 -0.73 7.51 -0.50
N LEU A 50 -0.95 7.98 0.73
CA LEU A 50 -0.39 7.36 1.93
C LEU A 50 -0.91 5.94 2.13
N ASN A 51 -2.22 5.71 1.93
CA ASN A 51 -2.81 4.38 2.03
C ASN A 51 -2.26 3.42 0.95
N ILE A 52 -2.09 3.89 -0.28
CA ILE A 52 -1.46 3.12 -1.36
C ILE A 52 -0.03 2.73 -0.96
N SER A 53 0.74 3.70 -0.44
CA SER A 53 2.09 3.46 0.05
C SER A 53 2.10 2.38 1.14
N ALA A 54 1.23 2.49 2.15
CA ALA A 54 1.15 1.54 3.26
C ALA A 54 0.75 0.12 2.79
N ALA A 55 -0.15 0.02 1.81
CA ALA A 55 -0.62 -1.25 1.25
C ALA A 55 0.34 -1.86 0.21
N SER A 56 1.31 -1.09 -0.30
CA SER A 56 2.21 -1.52 -1.38
C SER A 56 3.13 -2.70 -1.00
N ASN A 57 3.29 -2.98 0.30
CA ASN A 57 4.14 -4.07 0.79
C ASN A 57 3.75 -5.45 0.22
N GLY A 58 2.45 -5.74 0.11
CA GLY A 58 1.93 -6.98 -0.44
C GLY A 58 2.31 -7.15 -1.90
N PRO A 59 1.90 -6.23 -2.80
CA PRO A 59 2.29 -6.25 -4.21
C PRO A 59 3.81 -6.30 -4.44
N ILE A 60 4.59 -5.51 -3.69
CA ILE A 60 6.05 -5.48 -3.83
C ILE A 60 6.66 -6.85 -3.50
N LEU A 61 6.23 -7.48 -2.40
CA LEU A 61 6.71 -8.81 -2.00
C LEU A 61 6.27 -9.89 -2.98
N PHE A 62 5.01 -9.81 -3.44
CA PHE A 62 4.45 -10.78 -4.39
C PHE A 62 5.21 -10.78 -5.72
N LEU A 63 5.60 -9.60 -6.23
CA LEU A 63 6.27 -9.47 -7.53
C LEU A 63 7.78 -9.74 -7.45
N ASN A 64 8.43 -9.36 -6.35
CA ASN A 64 9.90 -9.38 -6.27
C ASN A 64 10.49 -10.55 -5.49
N SER A 65 9.68 -11.33 -4.76
CA SER A 65 10.15 -12.48 -3.99
C SER A 65 9.41 -13.75 -4.36
N SER A 66 10.13 -14.73 -4.91
CA SER A 66 9.59 -16.05 -5.28
C SER A 66 8.91 -16.76 -4.11
N ASP A 67 9.50 -16.64 -2.91
CA ASP A 67 9.01 -17.33 -1.71
C ASP A 67 7.65 -16.75 -1.29
N PHE A 68 7.52 -15.42 -1.33
CA PHE A 68 6.26 -14.75 -1.04
C PHE A 68 5.25 -14.98 -2.16
N ASN A 69 5.66 -14.91 -3.43
CA ASN A 69 4.79 -15.20 -4.57
C ASN A 69 4.10 -16.57 -4.43
N ASN A 70 4.89 -17.61 -4.15
CA ASN A 70 4.39 -18.96 -3.96
C ASN A 70 3.46 -19.07 -2.73
N ALA A 71 3.81 -18.39 -1.62
CA ALA A 71 2.97 -18.35 -0.43
C ALA A 71 1.60 -17.69 -0.71
N TYR A 72 1.60 -16.53 -1.38
CA TYR A 72 0.38 -15.83 -1.78
C TYR A 72 -0.48 -16.68 -2.73
N ALA A 73 0.12 -17.29 -3.76
CA ALA A 73 -0.61 -18.14 -4.70
C ALA A 73 -1.32 -19.32 -3.99
N LYS A 74 -0.65 -19.91 -2.99
CA LYS A 74 -1.22 -20.99 -2.17
C LYS A 74 -2.40 -20.50 -1.33
N GLU A 75 -2.29 -19.35 -0.67
CA GLU A 75 -3.39 -18.79 0.12
C GLU A 75 -4.56 -18.35 -0.76
N PHE A 76 -4.32 -17.76 -1.93
CA PHE A 76 -5.38 -17.43 -2.89
C PHE A 76 -6.11 -18.68 -3.38
N GLY A 77 -5.40 -19.80 -3.59
CA GLY A 77 -6.02 -21.09 -3.88
C GLY A 77 -7.00 -21.54 -2.78
N ARG A 78 -6.59 -21.46 -1.52
CA ARG A 78 -7.44 -21.82 -0.36
C ARG A 78 -8.67 -20.94 -0.24
N ILE A 79 -8.51 -19.63 -0.48
CA ILE A 79 -9.62 -18.68 -0.48
C ILE A 79 -10.62 -19.06 -1.58
N LYS A 80 -10.12 -19.30 -2.81
CA LYS A 80 -10.94 -19.72 -3.95
C LYS A 80 -11.72 -21.01 -3.65
N ASP A 81 -11.08 -22.00 -3.04
CA ASP A 81 -11.73 -23.26 -2.67
C ASP A 81 -12.79 -23.06 -1.58
N THR A 82 -12.54 -22.17 -0.63
CA THR A 82 -13.53 -21.78 0.40
C THR A 82 -14.78 -21.14 -0.24
N PHE A 83 -14.59 -20.19 -1.14
CA PHE A 83 -15.71 -19.56 -1.87
C PHE A 83 -16.51 -20.57 -2.70
N LYS A 84 -15.83 -21.51 -3.37
CA LYS A 84 -16.50 -22.59 -4.10
C LYS A 84 -17.37 -23.45 -3.18
N LYS A 85 -16.85 -23.81 -2.00
CA LYS A 85 -17.61 -24.62 -1.02
C LYS A 85 -18.86 -23.89 -0.53
N ILE A 86 -18.76 -22.59 -0.26
CA ILE A 86 -19.91 -21.77 0.16
C ILE A 86 -20.97 -21.75 -0.95
N ASN A 87 -20.58 -21.47 -2.20
CA ASN A 87 -21.50 -21.44 -3.34
C ASN A 87 -22.10 -22.82 -3.68
N SER A 88 -21.44 -23.93 -3.34
CA SER A 88 -22.00 -25.28 -3.56
C SER A 88 -23.01 -25.71 -2.49
N GLN A 89 -23.16 -24.93 -1.40
CA GLN A 89 -24.09 -25.20 -0.29
C GLN A 89 -25.35 -24.32 -0.33
N SER A 90 -25.43 -23.35 -1.24
CA SER A 90 -26.62 -22.54 -1.54
C SER A 90 -27.39 -23.10 -2.73
#